data_AF-A0A6N8AZT2-F1
#
_entry.id   AF-A0A6N8AZT2-F1
#
_cell.length_a   1.000
_cell.length_b   1.000
_cell.length_c   1.000
_cell.angle_alpha   90.00
_cell.angle_beta   90.00
_cell.angle_gamma   90.00
#
_symmetry.space_group_name_H-M   'P 1'
#
loop_
_entity.id
_entity.type
_entity.pdbx_description
1 polymer ?
#
loop_
_entity_poly.entity_id
_entity_poly.type
_entity_poly.pdbx_seq_one_letter_code
_entity_poly.pdbx_strand_id
1 'polypeptide(L)'
;MQFYYGNKMPLRILDETEFWKRQEAEHTVVILQIVSNLEKKYVELLEEWGQVFNQTEAIAVRYIEMIIRAKYSLNPELEKEITQFINYSYHQSQKFILLLNEIATESKAVQNNQVALVVINHIRRESQYYIGIAKAFLNLSYPHNFIQRDGN
;
A
#
# COMPACT_ATOMS: atom_id res chain seq x y z
N MET A 1 7.25 12.05 2.95
CA MET A 1 7.60 12.88 4.13
C MET A 1 8.05 11.93 5.24
N GLN A 2 9.22 12.11 5.86
CA GLN A 2 9.61 11.31 7.03
C GLN A 2 9.39 12.12 8.31
N PHE A 3 8.33 11.78 9.03
CA PHE A 3 8.12 12.27 10.39
C PHE A 3 8.61 11.22 11.39
N TYR A 4 9.59 11.59 12.21
CA TYR A 4 10.14 10.73 13.26
C TYR A 4 9.22 10.73 14.48
N TYR A 5 8.15 9.94 14.41
CA TYR A 5 7.18 9.81 15.50
C TYR A 5 7.60 8.75 16.55
N GLY A 6 8.78 8.89 17.16
CA GLY A 6 9.23 8.12 18.33
C GLY A 6 8.57 6.75 18.57
N ASN A 7 7.80 6.62 19.65
CA ASN A 7 7.05 5.43 20.08
C ASN A 7 5.62 5.32 19.50
N LYS A 8 5.21 6.18 18.55
CA LYS A 8 3.85 6.19 17.95
C LYS A 8 3.78 5.35 16.67
N MET A 9 4.30 4.13 16.73
CA MET A 9 4.40 3.23 15.57
C MET A 9 3.06 2.95 14.87
N PRO A 10 1.93 2.71 15.58
CA PRO A 10 0.63 2.47 14.93
C PRO A 10 0.09 3.68 14.16
N LEU A 11 0.24 4.90 14.69
CA LEU A 11 -0.21 6.11 14.00
C LEU A 11 0.62 6.37 12.75
N ARG A 12 1.94 6.19 12.85
CA ARG A 12 2.84 6.40 11.72
C ARG A 12 2.52 5.48 10.55
N ILE A 13 2.29 4.19 10.79
CA ILE A 13 1.98 3.27 9.69
C ILE A 13 0.61 3.57 9.06
N LEU A 14 -0.34 4.08 9.85
CA LEU A 14 -1.63 4.51 9.33
C LEU A 14 -1.50 5.77 8.46
N ASP A 15 -0.72 6.77 8.87
CA ASP A 15 -0.42 7.95 8.06
C ASP A 15 0.25 7.57 6.72
N GLU A 16 1.23 6.66 6.77
CA GLU A 16 1.88 6.14 5.55
C GLU A 16 0.87 5.38 4.69
N THR A 17 -0.03 4.59 5.31
CA THR A 17 -1.05 3.85 4.56
C THR A 17 -2.04 4.78 3.89
N GLU A 18 -2.56 5.80 4.58
CA GLU A 18 -3.39 6.85 3.97
C GLU A 18 -2.68 7.45 2.75
N PHE A 19 -1.47 7.96 2.95
CA PHE A 19 -0.71 8.62 1.89
C PHE A 19 -0.51 7.71 0.68
N TRP A 20 -0.02 6.48 0.90
CA TRP A 20 0.33 5.58 -0.21
C TRP A 20 -0.89 4.97 -0.89
N LYS A 21 -2.00 4.73 -0.18
CA LYS A 21 -3.24 4.31 -0.84
C LYS A 21 -3.80 5.39 -1.76
N ARG A 22 -3.75 6.66 -1.34
CA ARG A 22 -4.11 7.77 -2.21
C ARG A 22 -3.22 7.83 -3.45
N GLN A 23 -1.90 7.74 -3.27
CA GLN A 23 -0.96 7.73 -4.41
C GLN A 23 -1.26 6.58 -5.39
N GLU A 24 -1.50 5.36 -4.90
CA GLU A 24 -1.84 4.23 -5.77
C GLU A 24 -3.18 4.40 -6.49
N ALA A 25 -4.17 5.03 -5.86
CA ALA A 25 -5.43 5.40 -6.52
C ALA A 25 -5.20 6.45 -7.63
N GLU A 26 -4.41 7.48 -7.36
CA GLU A 26 -4.05 8.49 -8.36
C GLU A 26 -3.24 7.86 -9.52
N HIS A 27 -2.39 6.89 -9.22
CA HIS A 27 -1.59 6.19 -10.23
C HIS A 27 -2.43 5.37 -11.21
N THR A 28 -3.57 4.81 -10.79
CA THR A 28 -4.46 4.14 -11.75
C THR A 28 -5.01 5.13 -12.77
N VAL A 29 -5.39 6.32 -12.33
CA VAL A 29 -5.84 7.42 -13.20
C VAL A 29 -4.71 7.88 -14.12
N VAL A 30 -3.49 8.08 -13.60
CA VAL A 30 -2.33 8.48 -14.41
C VAL A 30 -2.13 7.50 -15.56
N ILE A 31 -2.11 6.19 -15.30
CA ILE A 31 -1.93 5.16 -16.34
C ILE A 31 -3.02 5.25 -17.41
N LEU A 32 -4.29 5.40 -16.99
CA LEU A 32 -5.42 5.55 -17.91
C LEU A 32 -5.30 6.80 -18.80
N GLN A 33 -4.76 7.90 -18.28
CA GLN A 33 -4.59 9.15 -19.02
C GLN A 33 -3.41 9.10 -20.02
N ILE A 34 -2.33 8.40 -19.68
CA ILE A 34 -1.13 8.36 -20.54
C ILE A 34 -1.18 7.26 -21.62
N VAL A 35 -2.13 6.32 -21.54
CA VAL A 35 -2.33 5.24 -22.51
C VAL A 35 -3.79 5.21 -22.99
N SER A 36 -4.13 6.09 -23.91
CA SER A 36 -5.51 6.29 -24.39
C SER A 36 -6.13 5.09 -25.12
N ASN A 37 -5.32 4.13 -25.56
CA ASN A 37 -5.74 2.91 -26.26
C ASN A 37 -5.45 1.64 -25.46
N LEU A 38 -5.38 1.74 -24.12
CA LEU A 38 -5.18 0.60 -23.23
C LEU A 38 -6.29 -0.45 -23.42
N GLU A 39 -5.94 -1.73 -23.34
CA GLU A 39 -6.88 -2.82 -23.50
C GLU A 39 -7.97 -2.78 -22.42
N LYS A 40 -9.22 -2.99 -22.83
CA LYS A 40 -10.41 -2.88 -21.96
C LYS A 40 -10.27 -3.62 -20.62
N LYS A 41 -9.70 -4.83 -20.62
CA LYS A 41 -9.47 -5.61 -19.39
C LYS A 41 -8.60 -4.86 -18.36
N TYR A 42 -7.59 -4.12 -18.83
CA TYR A 42 -6.71 -3.37 -17.94
C TYR A 42 -7.34 -2.06 -17.51
N VAL A 43 -8.17 -1.45 -18.37
CA VAL A 43 -8.98 -0.28 -18.00
C VAL A 43 -9.88 -0.62 -16.81
N GLU A 44 -10.67 -1.68 -16.93
CA GLU A 44 -11.59 -2.14 -15.88
C GLU A 44 -10.83 -2.48 -14.58
N LEU A 45 -9.72 -3.22 -14.68
CA LEU A 45 -8.90 -3.55 -13.51
C LEU A 45 -8.31 -2.31 -12.82
N LEU A 46 -7.85 -1.31 -13.57
CA LEU A 46 -7.29 -0.08 -13.00
C LEU A 46 -8.37 0.77 -12.31
N GLU A 47 -9.59 0.83 -12.88
CA GLU A 47 -10.73 1.50 -12.26
C GLU A 47 -11.14 0.80 -10.95
N GLU A 48 -11.23 -0.53 -10.95
CA GLU A 48 -11.51 -1.33 -9.76
C GLU A 48 -10.45 -1.11 -8.67
N TRP A 49 -9.16 -1.17 -9.03
CA TRP A 49 -8.08 -0.90 -8.09
C TRP A 49 -8.14 0.51 -7.51
N GLY A 50 -8.46 1.53 -8.33
CA GLY A 50 -8.65 2.89 -7.84
C GLY A 50 -9.72 2.98 -6.75
N GLN A 51 -10.87 2.29 -6.94
CA GLN A 51 -11.91 2.23 -5.92
C GLN A 51 -11.47 1.50 -4.66
N VAL A 52 -10.79 0.37 -4.81
CA VAL A 52 -10.25 -0.41 -3.69
C VAL A 52 -9.28 0.41 -2.86
N PHE A 53 -8.39 1.18 -3.49
CA PHE A 53 -7.45 2.04 -2.78
C PHE A 53 -8.10 3.21 -2.07
N ASN A 54 -9.07 3.89 -2.70
CA ASN A 54 -9.84 4.96 -2.06
C ASN A 54 -10.58 4.45 -0.80
N GLN A 55 -11.11 3.23 -0.86
CA GLN A 55 -11.74 2.60 0.31
C GLN A 55 -10.72 2.32 1.42
N THR A 56 -9.54 1.79 1.08
CA THR A 56 -8.48 1.53 2.06
C THR A 56 -7.95 2.82 2.68
N GLU A 57 -7.76 3.89 1.89
CA GLU A 57 -7.40 5.23 2.39
C GLU A 57 -8.42 5.71 3.42
N ALA A 58 -9.72 5.66 3.10
CA ALA A 58 -10.78 6.07 4.02
C ALA A 58 -10.77 5.25 5.32
N ILE A 59 -10.45 3.96 5.27
CA ILE A 59 -10.31 3.13 6.46
C ILE A 59 -9.11 3.60 7.32
N ALA A 60 -7.97 3.94 6.69
CA ALA A 60 -6.80 4.44 7.40
C ALA A 60 -7.12 5.74 8.14
N VAL A 61 -7.80 6.70 7.48
CA VAL A 61 -8.25 7.96 8.09
C VAL A 61 -9.14 7.70 9.31
N ARG A 62 -10.10 6.76 9.22
CA ARG A 62 -10.95 6.41 10.38
C ARG A 62 -10.16 5.88 11.57
N TYR A 63 -9.16 5.04 11.33
CA TYR A 63 -8.29 4.57 12.42
C TYR A 63 -7.48 5.71 13.02
N ILE A 64 -6.90 6.60 12.20
CA ILE A 64 -6.18 7.80 12.67
C ILE A 64 -7.07 8.64 13.59
N GLU A 65 -8.28 8.96 13.15
CA GLU A 65 -9.24 9.75 13.94
C GLU A 65 -9.62 9.06 15.26
N MET A 66 -9.85 7.75 15.23
CA MET A 66 -10.20 6.98 16.43
C MET A 66 -9.08 7.02 17.47
N ILE A 67 -7.82 6.84 17.05
CA ILE A 67 -6.65 6.90 17.94
C ILE A 67 -6.49 8.30 18.55
N ILE A 68 -6.67 9.35 17.73
CA ILE A 68 -6.59 10.74 18.19
C ILE A 68 -7.68 11.00 19.24
N ARG A 69 -8.93 10.59 18.99
CA ARG A 69 -10.06 10.77 19.92
C ARG A 69 -9.90 9.98 21.21
N ALA A 70 -9.29 8.79 21.14
CA ALA A 70 -8.92 7.97 22.29
C ALA A 70 -7.71 8.53 23.07
N LYS A 71 -7.18 9.71 22.71
CA LYS A 71 -5.98 10.32 23.31
C LYS A 71 -4.78 9.37 23.31
N TYR A 72 -4.61 8.60 22.23
CA TYR A 72 -3.55 7.61 22.07
C TYR A 72 -3.60 6.43 23.04
N SER A 73 -4.72 6.20 23.73
CA SER A 73 -4.96 4.98 24.49
C SER A 73 -5.41 3.87 23.54
N LEU A 74 -4.50 2.95 23.24
CA LEU A 74 -4.78 1.76 22.43
C LEU A 74 -5.05 0.59 23.36
N ASN A 75 -6.16 -0.11 23.13
CA ASN A 75 -6.38 -1.42 23.74
C ASN A 75 -5.81 -2.52 22.82
N PRO A 76 -5.49 -3.71 23.34
CA PRO A 76 -4.89 -4.78 22.55
C PRO A 76 -5.73 -5.24 21.35
N GLU A 77 -7.06 -5.14 21.42
CA GLU A 77 -7.94 -5.55 20.33
C GLU A 77 -7.81 -4.57 19.15
N LEU A 78 -7.78 -3.26 19.43
CA LEU A 78 -7.59 -2.24 18.42
C LEU A 78 -6.20 -2.33 17.77
N GLU A 79 -5.15 -2.63 18.55
CA GLU A 79 -3.80 -2.87 17.99
C GLU A 79 -3.80 -4.05 17.01
N LYS A 80 -4.52 -5.12 17.33
CA LYS A 80 -4.67 -6.29 16.47
C LYS A 80 -5.47 -5.96 15.20
N GLU A 81 -6.56 -5.21 15.31
CA GLU A 81 -7.34 -4.74 14.16
C GLU A 81 -6.50 -3.89 13.20
N ILE A 82 -5.72 -2.93 13.74
CA ILE A 82 -4.80 -2.11 12.95
C ILE A 82 -3.77 -3.01 12.27
N THR A 83 -3.20 -3.98 12.98
CA THR A 83 -2.20 -4.89 12.40
C THR A 83 -2.78 -5.71 11.24
N GLN A 84 -4.00 -6.23 11.40
CA GLN A 84 -4.70 -6.95 10.32
C GLN A 84 -5.01 -6.04 9.14
N PHE A 85 -5.42 -4.80 9.40
CA PHE A 85 -5.66 -3.80 8.38
C PHE A 85 -4.38 -3.46 7.58
N ILE A 86 -3.24 -3.26 8.25
CA ILE A 86 -1.95 -3.04 7.59
C ILE A 86 -1.52 -4.26 6.77
N ASN A 87 -1.78 -5.48 7.26
CA ASN A 87 -1.50 -6.69 6.48
C ASN A 87 -2.34 -6.75 5.19
N TYR A 88 -3.60 -6.32 5.27
CA TYR A 88 -4.48 -6.23 4.12
C TYR A 88 -3.98 -5.19 3.10
N SER A 89 -3.65 -3.97 3.52
CA SER A 89 -3.14 -2.93 2.63
C SER A 89 -1.76 -3.27 2.03
N TYR A 90 -0.92 -4.00 2.77
CA TYR A 90 0.32 -4.58 2.27
C TYR A 90 0.06 -5.52 1.09
N HIS A 91 -0.85 -6.49 1.24
CA HIS A 91 -1.18 -7.43 0.17
C HIS A 91 -1.85 -6.79 -1.04
N GLN A 92 -2.65 -5.74 -0.84
CA GLN A 92 -3.20 -4.95 -1.95
C GLN A 92 -2.09 -4.41 -2.85
N SER A 93 -1.08 -3.76 -2.27
CA SER A 93 0.06 -3.19 -3.00
C SER A 93 0.87 -4.25 -3.74
N GLN A 94 1.04 -5.44 -3.14
CA GLN A 94 1.69 -6.56 -3.80
C GLN A 94 0.93 -7.01 -5.05
N LYS A 95 -0.39 -7.16 -4.96
CA LYS A 95 -1.23 -7.55 -6.10
C LYS A 95 -1.28 -6.47 -7.17
N PHE A 96 -1.26 -5.20 -6.77
CA PHE A 96 -1.19 -4.09 -7.71
C PHE A 96 0.11 -4.09 -8.50
N ILE A 97 1.26 -4.33 -7.86
CA ILE A 97 2.53 -4.51 -8.58
C ILE A 97 2.45 -5.67 -9.57
N LEU A 98 1.78 -6.78 -9.24
CA LEU A 98 1.59 -7.89 -10.18
C LEU A 98 0.78 -7.46 -11.40
N LEU A 99 -0.29 -6.69 -11.20
CA LEU A 99 -1.04 -6.09 -12.31
C LEU A 99 -0.16 -5.16 -13.15
N LEU A 100 0.63 -4.29 -12.52
CA LEU A 100 1.53 -3.38 -13.24
C LEU A 100 2.61 -4.13 -14.02
N ASN A 101 3.08 -5.28 -13.51
CA ASN A 101 3.98 -6.17 -14.24
C ASN A 101 3.28 -6.72 -15.49
N GLU A 102 2.07 -7.25 -15.35
CA GLU A 102 1.30 -7.80 -16.47
C GLU A 102 1.02 -6.72 -17.52
N ILE A 103 0.60 -5.52 -17.10
CA ILE A 103 0.38 -4.40 -18.01
C ILE A 103 1.68 -4.07 -18.76
N ALA A 104 2.82 -3.98 -18.06
CA ALA A 104 4.09 -3.65 -18.69
C ALA A 104 4.60 -4.74 -19.66
N THR A 105 4.31 -6.02 -19.40
CA THR A 105 4.81 -7.14 -20.22
C THR A 105 3.84 -7.63 -21.27
N GLU A 106 2.53 -7.44 -21.11
CA GLU A 106 1.51 -8.05 -21.97
C GLU A 106 0.65 -7.02 -22.71
N SER A 107 0.57 -5.76 -22.26
CA SER A 107 -0.18 -4.73 -22.99
C SER A 107 0.59 -4.27 -24.23
N LYS A 108 0.01 -4.46 -25.41
CA LYS A 108 0.57 -3.94 -26.66
C LYS A 108 0.55 -2.41 -26.67
N ALA A 109 -0.46 -1.80 -26.06
CA ALA A 109 -0.56 -0.35 -25.96
C ALA A 109 0.61 0.24 -25.14
N VAL A 110 0.98 -0.41 -24.05
CA VAL A 110 2.10 0.01 -23.19
C VAL A 110 3.46 -0.35 -23.79
N GLN A 111 3.63 -1.54 -24.34
CA GLN A 111 4.91 -1.97 -24.93
C GLN A 111 5.37 -1.05 -26.08
N ASN A 112 4.44 -0.46 -26.81
CA ASN A 112 4.74 0.49 -27.89
C ASN A 112 4.85 1.95 -27.41
N ASN A 113 4.79 2.20 -26.10
CA ASN A 113 4.85 3.53 -25.50
C ASN A 113 5.93 3.60 -24.40
N GLN A 114 7.11 4.10 -24.78
CA GLN A 114 8.26 4.18 -23.86
C GLN A 114 7.99 5.07 -22.63
N VAL A 115 7.21 6.14 -22.78
CA VAL A 115 6.85 7.02 -21.65
C VAL A 115 5.98 6.24 -20.66
N ALA A 116 5.01 5.46 -21.16
CA ALA A 116 4.17 4.63 -20.31
C ALA A 116 4.98 3.58 -19.53
N LEU A 117 5.94 2.93 -20.17
CA LEU A 117 6.84 1.99 -19.47
C LEU A 117 7.65 2.68 -18.36
N VAL A 118 8.19 3.87 -18.60
CA VAL A 118 8.95 4.62 -17.57
C VAL A 118 8.06 4.99 -16.39
N VAL A 119 6.85 5.49 -16.66
CA VAL A 119 5.88 5.88 -15.63
C VAL A 119 5.41 4.68 -14.82
N ILE A 120 5.00 3.58 -15.46
CA ILE A 120 4.58 2.36 -14.76
C ILE A 120 5.71 1.80 -13.91
N ASN A 121 6.95 1.82 -14.41
CA ASN A 121 8.10 1.36 -13.62
C ASN A 121 8.39 2.27 -12.42
N HIS A 122 8.13 3.57 -12.52
CA HIS A 122 8.22 4.49 -11.38
C HIS A 122 7.17 4.17 -10.32
N ILE A 123 5.90 4.05 -10.73
CA ILE A 123 4.77 3.68 -9.86
C ILE A 123 5.06 2.36 -9.12
N ARG A 124 5.57 1.35 -9.84
CA ARG A 124 5.96 0.05 -9.22
C ARG A 124 6.96 0.23 -8.08
N ARG A 125 7.98 1.08 -8.26
CA ARG A 125 9.00 1.31 -7.21
C ARG A 125 8.42 2.02 -6.00
N GLU A 126 7.45 2.91 -6.21
CA GLU A 126 6.77 3.61 -5.12
C GLU A 126 5.87 2.66 -4.31
N SER A 127 5.10 1.80 -4.97
CA SER A 127 4.37 0.73 -4.27
C SER A 127 5.31 -0.24 -3.53
N GLN A 128 6.49 -0.54 -4.09
CA GLN A 128 7.52 -1.35 -3.40
C GLN A 128 8.06 -0.65 -2.15
N TYR A 129 8.22 0.66 -2.20
CA TYR A 129 8.63 1.44 -1.04
C TYR A 129 7.61 1.32 0.10
N TYR A 130 6.32 1.51 -0.20
CA TYR A 130 5.25 1.31 0.78
C TYR A 130 5.23 -0.11 1.36
N ILE A 131 5.35 -1.13 0.51
CA ILE A 131 5.46 -2.55 0.94
C ILE A 131 6.60 -2.73 1.95
N GLY A 132 7.74 -2.08 1.74
CA GLY A 132 8.86 -2.10 2.68
C GLY A 132 8.50 -1.53 4.05
N ILE A 133 7.81 -0.38 4.08
CA ILE A 133 7.33 0.25 5.32
C ILE A 133 6.33 -0.65 6.04
N ALA A 134 5.31 -1.13 5.33
CA ALA A 134 4.27 -1.98 5.92
C ALA A 134 4.85 -3.29 6.45
N LYS A 135 5.77 -3.93 5.72
CA LYS A 135 6.46 -5.14 6.16
C LYS A 135 7.29 -4.92 7.42
N ALA A 136 8.00 -3.79 7.52
CA ALA A 136 8.75 -3.46 8.71
C ALA A 136 7.84 -3.33 9.94
N PHE A 137 6.69 -2.66 9.80
CA PHE A 137 5.68 -2.58 10.87
C PHE A 137 5.13 -3.95 11.27
N LEU A 138 4.76 -4.79 10.30
CA LEU A 138 4.19 -6.13 10.56
C LEU A 138 5.20 -7.03 11.29
N ASN A 139 6.48 -7.00 10.89
CA ASN A 139 7.53 -7.78 11.55
C ASN A 139 7.76 -7.36 13.01
N LEU A 140 7.63 -6.07 13.32
CA LEU A 140 7.74 -5.55 14.69
C LEU A 140 6.50 -5.88 15.53
N SER A 141 5.33 -5.98 14.88
CA SER A 141 4.05 -6.29 15.54
C SER A 141 3.87 -7.79 15.81
N TYR A 142 4.59 -8.64 15.07
CA TYR A 142 4.68 -10.09 15.29
C TYR A 142 6.14 -10.49 15.53
N PRO A 143 6.72 -10.23 16.71
CA PRO A 143 8.04 -10.77 17.02
C PRO A 143 7.95 -12.30 17.00
N HIS A 144 8.47 -12.93 15.96
CA HIS A 144 8.79 -14.35 16.02
C HIS A 144 9.70 -14.56 17.23
N ASN A 145 9.37 -15.54 18.07
CA ASN A 145 10.17 -16.02 19.20
C ASN A 145 11.55 -16.49 18.71
N PHE A 146 12.47 -15.57 18.45
CA PHE A 146 13.88 -15.86 18.38
C PHE A 146 14.44 -15.75 19.79
N ILE A 147 14.28 -16.81 20.59
CA ILE A 147 15.19 -17.30 21.65
C ILE A 147 14.67 -18.68 22.08
N GLN A 148 15.30 -19.73 21.56
CA GLN A 148 15.87 -20.83 22.36
C GLN A 148 16.65 -21.77 21.43
N ARG A 149 17.88 -21.36 21.10
CA ARG A 149 18.99 -22.28 20.89
C ARG A 149 20.19 -21.64 21.57
N ASP A 150 20.24 -21.83 22.88
CA ASP A 150 21.46 -21.91 23.69
C ASP A 150 21.07 -22.58 25.00
N GLY A 151 21.63 -23.77 25.25
CA GLY A 151 21.56 -24.45 26.54
C GLY A 151 21.28 -25.96 26.49
N ASN A 152 22.39 -26.72 26.56
CA ASN A 152 22.56 -28.17 26.80
C ASN A 152 22.41 -29.14 25.62
#